data_AF-A0A1H0LVR2-F1
#
_entry.id   AF-A0A1H0LVR2-F1
#
_cell.length_a   1.000
_cell.length_b   1.000
_cell.length_c   1.000
_cell.angle_alpha   90.00
_cell.angle_beta   90.00
_cell.angle_gamma   90.00
#
_symmetry.space_group_name_H-M   'P 1'
#
loop_
_entity.id
_entity.type
_entity.pdbx_description
1 polymer ?
#
loop_
_entity_poly.entity_id
_entity_poly.type
_entity_poly.pdbx_seq_one_letter_code
_entity_poly.pdbx_strand_id
1 'polypeptide(L)'
;MAHSHKAGAASLPARRIFACAAAILAGLTLTPTWARASQITACTRLDICYCVNTDYRDAISDNVARVRQLIASNKTAGKAIGYLSVPLSPAGGGSFAVNAEAAAKTADNVTARLGAQSVWLLNPGAEGGSKMNGASGADYMYMWTQILEGAGGLGEDFDFFYFAGPSDFARYFGLTGTADLDRLQDWFDNRVAQDPAFKQAVDAGSVTKAGFRNYYGLRASVAFSYGSHDEWNIARLINDRRRSATDFGIANQLSILFDGHPVSPGGYENPTTSGDVGRCIK
;
A
#
# COMPACT_ATOMS: atom_id res chain seq x y z
N MET A 1 43.03 -69.59 -5.11
CA MET A 1 44.48 -69.85 -4.98
C MET A 1 45.21 -68.53 -5.12
N ALA A 2 46.10 -68.24 -4.14
CA ALA A 2 47.21 -67.26 -4.10
C ALA A 2 46.89 -65.78 -4.44
N HIS A 3 46.84 -64.85 -3.49
CA HIS A 3 47.96 -64.17 -2.78
C HIS A 3 49.07 -63.61 -3.69
N SER A 4 49.31 -62.29 -3.65
CA SER A 4 50.63 -61.78 -3.23
C SER A 4 50.61 -60.28 -2.90
N HIS A 5 51.20 -59.97 -1.74
CA HIS A 5 51.58 -58.66 -1.19
C HIS A 5 52.94 -58.18 -1.72
N LYS A 6 53.19 -56.86 -1.61
CA LYS A 6 54.37 -56.14 -1.00
C LYS A 6 54.58 -54.80 -1.74
N ALA A 7 54.64 -53.60 -1.14
CA ALA A 7 55.23 -53.03 0.09
C ALA A 7 56.74 -52.69 -0.01
N GLY A 8 57.06 -51.41 0.27
CA GLY A 8 58.36 -50.86 0.73
C GLY A 8 59.28 -50.28 -0.36
N ALA A 9 60.10 -49.24 -0.16
CA ALA A 9 60.42 -48.38 0.98
C ALA A 9 61.23 -47.14 0.48
N ALA A 10 60.99 -45.94 1.02
CA ALA A 10 61.88 -45.11 1.87
C ALA A 10 63.15 -44.46 1.25
N SER A 11 63.25 -43.11 1.32
CA SER A 11 64.22 -42.35 2.16
C SER A 11 64.48 -40.90 1.67
N LEU A 12 64.52 -39.97 2.64
CA LEU A 12 64.83 -38.51 2.62
C LEU A 12 66.37 -38.26 2.43
N PRO A 13 66.93 -37.04 2.17
CA PRO A 13 66.59 -35.76 2.83
C PRO A 13 66.90 -34.41 2.10
N ALA A 14 66.67 -33.31 2.85
CA ALA A 14 67.47 -32.06 2.92
C ALA A 14 66.85 -30.73 2.45
N ARG A 15 66.32 -30.01 3.46
CA ARG A 15 66.45 -28.56 3.75
C ARG A 15 66.80 -27.61 2.59
N ARG A 16 65.87 -26.70 2.29
CA ARG A 16 66.17 -25.27 2.12
C ARG A 16 65.10 -24.42 2.82
N ILE A 17 65.56 -23.65 3.79
CA ILE A 17 64.80 -22.64 4.53
C ILE A 17 64.70 -21.42 3.61
N PHE A 18 63.49 -21.04 3.20
CA PHE A 18 63.21 -19.70 2.69
C PHE A 18 62.16 -19.08 3.61
N ALA A 19 62.60 -18.17 4.46
CA ALA A 19 61.73 -17.27 5.20
C ALA A 19 61.16 -16.24 4.21
N CYS A 20 59.89 -16.39 3.84
CA CYS A 20 59.12 -15.31 3.23
C CYS A 20 58.38 -14.57 4.34
N ALA A 21 58.77 -13.32 4.57
CA ALA A 21 58.09 -12.41 5.46
C ALA A 21 56.64 -12.20 5.00
N ALA A 22 55.68 -12.50 5.86
CA ALA A 22 54.28 -12.15 5.66
C ALA A 22 54.09 -10.65 5.91
N ALA A 23 53.98 -9.87 4.84
CA ALA A 23 53.45 -8.51 4.91
C ALA A 23 51.92 -8.60 4.97
N ILE A 24 51.35 -8.51 6.18
CA ILE A 24 49.92 -8.32 6.39
C ILE A 24 49.60 -6.88 5.99
N LEU A 25 49.16 -6.66 4.74
CA LEU A 25 48.43 -5.45 4.39
C LEU A 25 47.05 -5.53 5.05
N ALA A 26 46.89 -4.87 6.19
CA ALA A 26 45.58 -4.54 6.74
C ALA A 26 44.93 -3.47 5.83
N GLY A 27 44.34 -3.92 4.72
CA GLY A 27 43.46 -3.10 3.91
C GLY A 27 42.20 -2.80 4.71
N LEU A 28 42.14 -1.60 5.31
CA LEU A 28 40.89 -1.02 5.80
C LEU A 28 40.00 -0.77 4.58
N THR A 29 39.21 -1.78 4.19
CA THR A 29 38.05 -1.56 3.35
C THR A 29 37.03 -0.80 4.19
N LEU A 30 37.01 0.52 4.04
CA LEU A 30 35.87 1.35 4.42
C LEU A 30 34.66 0.83 3.65
N THR A 31 33.93 -0.09 4.26
CA THR A 31 32.58 -0.40 3.79
C THR A 31 31.78 0.89 3.96
N PRO A 32 31.15 1.44 2.91
CA PRO A 32 30.26 2.56 3.09
C PRO A 32 29.15 2.09 4.02
N THR A 33 29.16 2.58 5.25
CA THR A 33 28.00 2.50 6.14
C THR A 33 26.91 3.30 5.46
N TRP A 34 26.05 2.63 4.69
CA TRP A 34 24.78 3.21 4.31
C TRP A 34 24.09 3.60 5.62
N ALA A 35 24.05 4.90 5.90
CA ALA A 35 23.30 5.44 7.01
C ALA A 35 21.88 4.90 6.85
N ARG A 36 21.47 3.99 7.74
CA ARG A 36 20.06 3.63 7.84
C ARG A 36 19.35 4.94 8.17
N ALA A 37 18.45 5.35 7.29
CA ALA A 37 17.58 6.48 7.56
C ALA A 37 16.96 6.30 8.95
N SER A 38 17.03 7.32 9.80
CA SER A 38 16.56 7.23 11.17
C SER A 38 15.05 6.98 11.16
N GLN A 39 14.64 5.82 11.68
CA GLN A 39 13.24 5.54 11.93
C GLN A 39 12.90 5.88 13.37
N ILE A 40 11.70 6.42 13.58
CA ILE A 40 11.15 6.64 14.93
C ILE A 40 9.73 6.14 15.02
N THR A 41 9.37 5.66 16.22
CA THR A 41 7.99 5.31 16.55
C THR A 41 7.16 6.58 16.61
N ALA A 42 6.15 6.68 15.75
CA ALA A 42 5.21 7.79 15.71
C ALA A 42 3.79 7.25 15.91
N CYS A 43 3.10 7.73 16.95
CA CYS A 43 1.75 7.30 17.27
C CYS A 43 0.71 8.35 16.85
N THR A 44 -0.45 7.86 16.46
CA THR A 44 -1.62 8.63 16.00
C THR A 44 -2.61 8.81 17.15
N ARG A 45 -3.67 9.62 16.96
CA ARG A 45 -4.70 9.80 17.99
C ARG A 45 -5.46 8.51 18.23
N LEU A 46 -5.59 7.66 17.22
CA LEU A 46 -6.16 6.32 17.33
C LEU A 46 -5.26 5.30 18.05
N ASP A 47 -4.16 5.74 18.66
CA ASP A 47 -3.17 4.90 19.37
C ASP A 47 -2.46 3.86 18.48
N ILE A 48 -2.52 4.02 17.17
CA ILE A 48 -1.78 3.22 16.19
C ILE A 48 -0.39 3.84 16.02
N CYS A 49 0.66 3.03 16.15
CA CYS A 49 2.05 3.49 16.04
C CYS A 49 2.78 2.87 14.85
N TYR A 50 3.48 3.71 14.11
CA TYR A 50 4.20 3.38 12.88
C TYR A 50 5.69 3.66 13.02
N CYS A 51 6.52 2.88 12.32
CA CYS A 51 7.95 3.10 12.22
C CYS A 51 8.24 4.05 11.05
N VAL A 52 8.16 5.35 11.35
CA VAL A 52 8.23 6.43 10.36
C VAL A 52 9.69 6.82 10.14
N ASN A 53 10.10 6.89 8.87
CA ASN A 53 11.36 7.48 8.50
C ASN A 53 11.30 9.00 8.69
N THR A 54 12.21 9.50 9.52
CA THR A 54 12.35 10.93 9.83
C THR A 54 12.51 11.82 8.60
N ASP A 55 13.10 11.32 7.51
CA ASP A 55 13.30 12.09 6.26
C ASP A 55 11.98 12.50 5.61
N TYR A 56 10.89 11.74 5.84
CA TYR A 56 9.57 12.03 5.28
C TYR A 56 8.68 12.85 6.21
N ARG A 57 9.10 13.21 7.43
CA ARG A 57 8.21 13.86 8.40
C ARG A 57 7.61 15.18 7.93
N ASP A 58 8.44 16.03 7.33
CA ASP A 58 7.98 17.31 6.82
C ASP A 58 7.05 17.09 5.62
N ALA A 59 7.37 16.15 4.73
CA ALA A 59 6.51 15.79 3.60
C ALA A 59 5.15 15.23 4.06
N ILE A 60 5.13 14.40 5.11
CA ILE A 60 3.91 13.89 5.74
C ILE A 60 3.09 15.05 6.30
N SER A 61 3.71 15.92 7.11
CA SER A 61 3.03 17.06 7.75
C SER A 61 2.45 18.02 6.71
N ASP A 62 3.23 18.37 5.68
CA ASP A 62 2.82 19.19 4.54
C ASP A 62 1.60 18.59 3.84
N ASN A 63 1.63 17.28 3.56
CA ASN A 63 0.56 16.63 2.83
C ASN A 63 -0.71 16.47 3.68
N VAL A 64 -0.58 16.18 4.98
CA VAL A 64 -1.71 16.18 5.92
C VAL A 64 -2.39 17.55 5.94
N ALA A 65 -1.63 18.63 6.07
CA ALA A 65 -2.16 20.00 6.07
C ALA A 65 -2.85 20.34 4.74
N ARG A 66 -2.21 20.02 3.61
CA ARG A 66 -2.75 20.25 2.27
C ARG A 66 -4.06 19.48 2.03
N VAL A 67 -4.11 18.20 2.37
CA VAL A 67 -5.30 17.36 2.20
C VAL A 67 -6.44 17.84 3.10
N ARG A 68 -6.16 18.20 4.35
CA ARG A 68 -7.17 18.79 5.25
C ARG A 68 -7.73 20.10 4.71
N GLN A 69 -6.89 20.95 4.11
CA GLN A 69 -7.36 22.18 3.45
C GLN A 69 -8.28 21.87 2.25
N LEU A 70 -7.96 20.83 1.48
CA LEU A 70 -8.79 20.39 0.35
C LEU A 70 -10.15 19.85 0.83
N ILE A 71 -10.16 19.06 1.91
CA ILE A 71 -11.39 18.59 2.55
C ILE A 71 -12.21 19.79 3.03
N ALA A 72 -11.61 20.70 3.80
CA ALA A 72 -12.30 21.88 4.32
C ALA A 72 -12.92 22.73 3.20
N SER A 73 -12.20 22.92 2.09
CA SER A 73 -12.70 23.67 0.94
C SER A 73 -13.93 23.01 0.31
N ASN A 74 -13.96 21.69 0.19
CA ASN A 74 -15.12 20.96 -0.32
C ASN A 74 -16.30 20.98 0.68
N LYS A 75 -16.04 20.94 1.99
CA LYS A 75 -17.08 21.11 3.02
C LYS A 75 -17.70 22.49 2.97
N THR A 76 -16.89 23.55 2.82
CA THR A 76 -17.38 24.92 2.65
C THR A 76 -18.22 25.08 1.38
N ALA A 77 -17.91 24.30 0.32
CA ALA A 77 -18.73 24.22 -0.89
C ALA A 77 -20.04 23.41 -0.71
N GLY A 78 -20.36 22.96 0.50
CA GLY A 78 -21.60 22.23 0.82
C GLY A 78 -21.59 20.76 0.42
N LYS A 79 -20.42 20.19 0.10
CA LYS A 79 -20.32 18.79 -0.29
C LYS A 79 -20.14 17.89 0.93
N ALA A 80 -20.78 16.72 0.88
CA ALA A 80 -20.43 15.60 1.72
C ALA A 80 -19.06 15.02 1.27
N ILE A 81 -18.25 14.66 2.25
CA ILE A 81 -16.87 14.22 2.08
C ILE A 81 -16.78 12.72 2.26
N GLY A 82 -16.38 12.04 1.20
CA GLY A 82 -16.04 10.63 1.24
C GLY A 82 -14.54 10.39 1.24
N TYR A 83 -14.10 9.29 1.83
CA TYR A 83 -12.78 8.72 1.59
C TYR A 83 -12.86 7.49 0.68
N LEU A 84 -11.98 7.39 -0.33
CA LEU A 84 -11.83 6.19 -1.16
C LEU A 84 -10.67 5.33 -0.65
N SER A 85 -10.96 4.11 -0.24
CA SER A 85 -9.96 3.05 -0.10
C SER A 85 -9.93 2.19 -1.36
N VAL A 86 -8.74 2.02 -1.93
CA VAL A 86 -8.51 1.28 -3.18
C VAL A 86 -7.12 0.64 -3.13
N PRO A 87 -6.93 -0.60 -3.64
CA PRO A 87 -5.64 -1.26 -3.62
C PRO A 87 -4.66 -0.59 -4.61
N LEU A 88 -3.94 0.45 -4.19
CA LEU A 88 -2.96 1.14 -5.06
C LEU A 88 -1.70 0.30 -5.32
N SER A 89 -1.28 -0.50 -4.32
CA SER A 89 -0.08 -1.32 -4.42
C SER A 89 -0.14 -2.30 -5.61
N PRO A 90 0.96 -2.52 -6.35
CA PRO A 90 1.05 -3.55 -7.39
C PRO A 90 1.16 -4.97 -6.81
N ALA A 91 1.21 -5.12 -5.48
CA ALA A 91 1.34 -6.42 -4.82
C ALA A 91 0.29 -7.42 -5.32
N GLY A 92 0.72 -8.67 -5.52
CA GLY A 92 -0.14 -9.72 -6.04
C GLY A 92 -0.31 -9.71 -7.57
N GLY A 93 0.33 -8.82 -8.32
CA GLY A 93 0.31 -8.83 -9.79
C GLY A 93 -0.49 -7.70 -10.42
N GLY A 94 -0.89 -6.69 -9.64
CA GLY A 94 -1.47 -5.45 -10.16
C GLY A 94 -0.40 -4.51 -10.72
N SER A 95 -0.85 -3.35 -11.20
CA SER A 95 0.01 -2.24 -11.60
C SER A 95 -0.42 -0.99 -10.86
N PHE A 96 0.51 -0.28 -10.23
CA PHE A 96 0.20 0.97 -9.52
C PHE A 96 -0.49 1.98 -10.42
N ALA A 97 0.01 2.16 -11.66
CA ALA A 97 -0.57 3.09 -12.62
C ALA A 97 -2.02 2.71 -12.96
N VAL A 98 -2.27 1.44 -13.26
CA VAL A 98 -3.62 0.95 -13.60
C VAL A 98 -4.55 1.00 -12.39
N ASN A 99 -4.05 0.72 -11.19
CA ASN A 99 -4.81 0.84 -9.95
C ASN A 99 -5.18 2.30 -9.65
N ALA A 100 -4.27 3.25 -9.91
CA ALA A 100 -4.55 4.67 -9.78
C ALA A 100 -5.57 5.17 -10.80
N GLU A 101 -5.52 4.68 -12.05
CA GLU A 101 -6.55 4.96 -13.07
C GLU A 101 -7.91 4.40 -12.66
N ALA A 102 -7.96 3.15 -12.18
CA ALA A 102 -9.18 2.54 -11.67
C ALA A 102 -9.72 3.28 -10.45
N ALA A 103 -8.85 3.76 -9.56
CA ALA A 103 -9.23 4.60 -8.42
C ALA A 103 -9.89 5.92 -8.86
N ALA A 104 -9.27 6.62 -9.82
CA ALA A 104 -9.84 7.84 -10.38
C ALA A 104 -11.22 7.58 -11.01
N LYS A 105 -11.34 6.52 -11.81
CA LYS A 105 -12.62 6.15 -12.41
C LYS A 105 -13.67 5.76 -11.37
N THR A 106 -13.26 5.09 -10.29
CA THR A 106 -14.14 4.74 -9.16
C THR A 106 -14.64 6.00 -8.47
N ALA A 107 -13.75 6.97 -8.21
CA ALA A 107 -14.13 8.25 -7.64
C ALA A 107 -15.13 9.02 -8.51
N ASP A 108 -14.92 9.05 -9.82
CA ASP A 108 -15.86 9.66 -10.77
C ASP A 108 -17.23 8.96 -10.73
N ASN A 109 -17.26 7.63 -10.72
CA ASN A 109 -18.51 6.87 -10.73
C ASN A 109 -19.29 7.06 -9.42
N VAL A 110 -18.62 7.04 -8.27
CA VAL A 110 -19.23 7.28 -6.95
C VAL A 110 -19.79 8.71 -6.90
N THR A 111 -19.00 9.69 -7.34
CA THR A 111 -19.39 11.10 -7.39
C THR A 111 -20.58 11.31 -8.33
N ALA A 112 -20.58 10.68 -9.51
CA ALA A 112 -21.69 10.74 -10.46
C ALA A 112 -22.96 10.12 -9.88
N ARG A 113 -22.85 8.98 -9.19
CA ARG A 113 -23.99 8.30 -8.56
C ARG A 113 -24.61 9.11 -7.42
N LEU A 114 -23.78 9.70 -6.56
CA LEU A 114 -24.25 10.46 -5.39
C LEU A 114 -24.56 11.94 -5.69
N GLY A 115 -24.14 12.42 -6.86
CA GLY A 115 -24.31 13.79 -7.33
C GLY A 115 -23.02 14.60 -7.21
N ALA A 116 -22.50 15.06 -8.35
CA ALA A 116 -21.21 15.78 -8.42
C ALA A 116 -21.18 17.12 -7.69
N GLN A 117 -22.36 17.71 -7.46
CA GLN A 117 -22.53 18.93 -6.65
C GLN A 117 -22.69 18.63 -5.17
N SER A 118 -23.00 17.38 -4.80
CA SER A 118 -23.35 16.98 -3.44
C SER A 118 -22.22 16.23 -2.74
N VAL A 119 -21.33 15.56 -3.49
CA VAL A 119 -20.27 14.73 -2.94
C VAL A 119 -18.92 15.09 -3.55
N TRP A 120 -17.89 15.01 -2.72
CA TRP A 120 -16.50 14.93 -3.15
C TRP A 120 -15.82 13.73 -2.48
N LEU A 121 -15.01 13.01 -3.25
CA LEU A 121 -14.32 11.80 -2.78
C LEU A 121 -12.81 12.03 -2.76
N LEU A 122 -12.21 11.91 -1.58
CA LEU A 122 -10.77 11.92 -1.39
C LEU A 122 -10.16 10.63 -1.97
N ASN A 123 -9.45 10.77 -3.08
CA ASN A 123 -8.79 9.65 -3.76
C ASN A 123 -7.29 9.60 -3.41
N PRO A 124 -6.81 8.58 -2.66
CA PRO A 124 -5.41 8.49 -2.28
C PRO A 124 -4.44 8.34 -3.47
N GLY A 125 -4.92 7.83 -4.61
CA GLY A 125 -4.13 7.74 -5.84
C GLY A 125 -3.78 9.10 -6.45
N ALA A 126 -4.58 10.14 -6.15
CA ALA A 126 -4.30 11.51 -6.56
C ALA A 126 -3.57 12.31 -5.47
N GLU A 127 -3.80 11.98 -4.20
CA GLU A 127 -3.45 12.84 -3.07
C GLU A 127 -2.27 12.34 -2.21
N GLY A 128 -1.58 11.27 -2.63
CA GLY A 128 -0.43 10.70 -1.91
C GLY A 128 0.81 11.60 -1.81
N GLY A 129 0.92 12.64 -2.65
CA GLY A 129 2.00 13.62 -2.64
C GLY A 129 3.31 13.12 -3.26
N SER A 130 3.82 13.82 -4.29
CA SER A 130 5.06 13.41 -4.99
C SER A 130 6.33 13.43 -4.13
N LYS A 131 6.33 14.19 -3.03
CA LYS A 131 7.41 14.21 -2.03
C LYS A 131 7.52 12.90 -1.22
N MET A 132 6.50 12.04 -1.29
CA MET A 132 6.47 10.73 -0.63
C MET A 132 6.99 9.60 -1.53
N ASN A 133 7.51 9.92 -2.72
CA ASN A 133 8.09 8.91 -3.62
C ASN A 133 9.25 8.18 -2.93
N GLY A 134 9.14 6.85 -2.83
CA GLY A 134 10.11 6.01 -2.12
C GLY A 134 9.87 5.88 -0.62
N ALA A 135 8.84 6.54 -0.07
CA ALA A 135 8.42 6.34 1.31
C ALA A 135 7.91 4.90 1.51
N SER A 136 8.13 4.37 2.71
CA SER A 136 7.63 3.05 3.07
C SER A 136 6.12 3.12 3.26
N GLY A 137 5.46 1.96 3.20
CA GLY A 137 4.04 1.95 3.52
C GLY A 137 3.74 2.36 4.98
N ALA A 138 4.71 2.29 5.91
CA ALA A 138 4.57 2.82 7.27
C ALA A 138 4.40 4.35 7.26
N ASP A 139 5.21 5.03 6.45
CA ASP A 139 5.18 6.48 6.28
C ASP A 139 3.82 6.91 5.68
N TYR A 140 3.37 6.17 4.65
CA TYR A 140 2.04 6.39 4.05
C TYR A 140 0.92 6.14 5.04
N MET A 141 0.95 5.04 5.80
CA MET A 141 -0.12 4.73 6.74
C MET A 141 -0.14 5.68 7.94
N TYR A 142 1.01 6.18 8.39
CA TYR A 142 1.04 7.25 9.40
C TYR A 142 0.35 8.52 8.87
N MET A 143 0.71 8.97 7.67
CA MET A 143 0.09 10.12 7.01
C MET A 143 -1.42 9.94 6.81
N TRP A 144 -1.84 8.82 6.24
CA TRP A 144 -3.26 8.54 6.00
C TRP A 144 -4.05 8.41 7.29
N THR A 145 -3.50 7.76 8.32
CA THR A 145 -4.18 7.71 9.63
C THR A 145 -4.39 9.10 10.20
N GLN A 146 -3.38 9.98 10.12
CA GLN A 146 -3.54 11.37 10.56
C GLN A 146 -4.60 12.13 9.76
N ILE A 147 -4.72 11.89 8.46
CA ILE A 147 -5.79 12.48 7.63
C ILE A 147 -7.15 11.94 8.07
N LEU A 148 -7.31 10.62 8.13
CA LEU A 148 -8.58 9.93 8.37
C LEU A 148 -9.10 10.11 9.79
N GLU A 149 -8.23 10.20 10.79
CA GLU A 149 -8.64 10.36 12.18
C GLU A 149 -9.12 11.78 12.50
N GLY A 150 -8.86 12.77 11.64
CA GLY A 150 -9.21 14.16 11.89
C GLY A 150 -8.39 14.80 13.02
N ALA A 151 -8.73 16.02 13.42
CA ALA A 151 -8.08 16.72 14.52
C ALA A 151 -8.40 16.12 15.90
N GLY A 152 -9.60 15.55 16.07
CA GLY A 152 -10.12 14.98 17.31
C GLY A 152 -9.94 13.46 17.45
N GLY A 153 -9.48 12.75 16.40
CA GLY A 153 -9.45 11.28 16.42
C GLY A 153 -10.84 10.65 16.22
N LEU A 154 -11.79 11.42 15.67
CA LEU A 154 -13.17 11.02 15.42
C LEU A 154 -13.51 11.06 13.91
N GLY A 155 -12.55 11.32 13.04
CA GLY A 155 -12.74 11.41 11.59
C GLY A 155 -13.81 12.44 11.21
N GLU A 156 -13.94 13.52 11.98
CA GLU A 156 -14.97 14.57 11.86
C GLU A 156 -14.95 15.32 10.51
N ASP A 157 -13.89 15.11 9.72
CA ASP A 157 -13.72 15.63 8.38
C ASP A 157 -14.49 14.83 7.32
N PHE A 158 -14.97 13.62 7.65
CA PHE A 158 -15.62 12.70 6.73
C PHE A 158 -17.07 12.39 7.10
N ASP A 159 -17.87 12.15 6.06
CA ASP A 159 -19.26 11.71 6.15
C ASP A 159 -19.39 10.21 5.84
N PHE A 160 -18.54 9.68 4.95
CA PHE A 160 -18.53 8.27 4.62
C PHE A 160 -17.17 7.75 4.13
N PHE A 161 -16.99 6.44 4.21
CA PHE A 161 -15.84 5.73 3.65
C PHE A 161 -16.34 4.77 2.57
N TYR A 162 -15.65 4.74 1.44
CA TYR A 162 -15.95 3.88 0.31
C TYR A 162 -14.77 2.96 0.05
N PHE A 163 -15.00 1.65 0.17
CA PHE A 163 -14.01 0.62 -0.09
C PHE A 163 -14.28 -0.02 -1.45
N ALA A 164 -13.34 0.15 -2.39
CA ALA A 164 -13.47 -0.36 -3.75
C ALA A 164 -13.54 -1.90 -3.77
N GLY A 165 -14.53 -2.44 -4.47
CA GLY A 165 -14.70 -3.88 -4.63
C GLY A 165 -14.49 -4.36 -6.06
N PRO A 166 -14.76 -5.66 -6.33
CA PRO A 166 -14.60 -6.25 -7.65
C PRO A 166 -15.41 -5.56 -8.74
N SER A 167 -16.62 -5.06 -8.43
CA SER A 167 -17.48 -4.42 -9.42
C SER A 167 -16.92 -3.07 -9.90
N ASP A 168 -16.16 -2.38 -9.05
CA ASP A 168 -15.48 -1.13 -9.43
C ASP A 168 -14.38 -1.36 -10.47
N PHE A 169 -13.56 -2.39 -10.28
CA PHE A 169 -12.56 -2.80 -11.25
C PHE A 169 -13.19 -3.39 -12.52
N ALA A 170 -14.23 -4.22 -12.36
CA ALA A 170 -14.98 -4.77 -13.48
C ALA A 170 -15.50 -3.66 -14.41
N ARG A 171 -16.04 -2.58 -13.83
CA ARG A 171 -16.52 -1.42 -14.58
C ARG A 171 -15.40 -0.68 -15.30
N TYR A 172 -14.23 -0.53 -14.69
CA TYR A 172 -13.06 0.09 -15.34
C TYR A 172 -12.59 -0.73 -16.57
N PHE A 173 -12.54 -2.05 -16.46
CA PHE A 173 -12.11 -2.93 -17.56
C PHE A 173 -13.21 -3.30 -18.55
N GLY A 174 -14.47 -2.96 -18.29
CA GLY A 174 -15.61 -3.39 -19.12
C GLY A 174 -15.85 -4.90 -19.05
N LEU A 175 -15.65 -5.50 -17.87
CA LEU A 175 -15.94 -6.90 -17.59
C LEU A 175 -17.45 -7.11 -17.49
N THR A 176 -17.92 -8.24 -18.00
CA THR A 176 -19.36 -8.52 -18.16
C THR A 176 -19.78 -9.80 -17.46
N GLY A 177 -18.86 -10.50 -16.78
CA GLY A 177 -19.10 -11.84 -16.24
C GLY A 177 -19.00 -12.94 -17.29
N THR A 178 -18.47 -12.66 -18.49
CA THR A 178 -18.33 -13.64 -19.58
C THR A 178 -17.00 -13.46 -20.27
N ALA A 179 -16.16 -14.50 -20.22
CA ALA A 179 -14.80 -14.50 -20.76
C ALA A 179 -13.93 -13.33 -20.24
N ASP A 180 -14.17 -12.88 -19.00
CA ASP A 180 -13.50 -11.70 -18.45
C ASP A 180 -11.98 -11.85 -18.36
N LEU A 181 -11.48 -13.08 -18.12
CA LEU A 181 -10.05 -13.35 -18.12
C LEU A 181 -9.42 -13.21 -19.51
N ASP A 182 -10.17 -13.47 -20.58
CA ASP A 182 -9.70 -13.26 -21.96
C ASP A 182 -9.72 -11.77 -22.31
N ARG A 183 -10.80 -11.05 -21.92
CA ARG A 183 -10.87 -9.58 -22.05
C ARG A 183 -9.70 -8.88 -21.36
N LEU A 184 -9.31 -9.33 -20.16
CA LEU A 184 -8.16 -8.78 -19.44
C LEU A 184 -6.84 -9.06 -20.15
N GLN A 185 -6.71 -10.20 -20.85
CA GLN A 185 -5.53 -10.51 -21.65
C GLN A 185 -5.46 -9.63 -22.90
N ASP A 186 -6.59 -9.39 -23.58
CA ASP A 186 -6.66 -8.49 -24.72
C ASP A 186 -6.39 -7.05 -24.30
N TRP A 187 -6.93 -6.62 -23.17
CA TRP A 187 -6.64 -5.31 -22.58
C TRP A 187 -5.14 -5.15 -22.32
N PHE A 188 -4.50 -6.18 -21.75
CA PHE A 188 -3.06 -6.17 -21.47
C PHE A 188 -2.24 -6.01 -22.74
N ASP A 189 -2.51 -6.80 -23.78
CA ASP A 189 -1.78 -6.73 -25.04
C ASP A 189 -1.96 -5.37 -25.72
N ASN A 190 -3.19 -4.85 -25.73
CA ASN A 190 -3.49 -3.52 -26.24
C ASN A 190 -2.74 -2.42 -25.47
N ARG A 191 -2.70 -2.52 -24.13
CA ARG A 191 -1.97 -1.56 -23.29
C ARG A 191 -0.47 -1.62 -23.56
N VAL A 192 0.13 -2.79 -23.68
CA VAL A 192 1.56 -2.95 -24.03
C VAL A 192 1.88 -2.30 -25.38
N ALA A 193 0.97 -2.37 -26.35
CA ALA A 193 1.17 -1.76 -27.67
C ALA A 193 1.06 -0.22 -27.66
N GLN A 194 0.30 0.35 -26.73
CA GLN A 194 -0.06 1.78 -26.74
C GLN A 194 0.68 2.62 -25.69
N ASP A 195 1.16 1.99 -24.62
CA ASP A 195 1.76 2.67 -23.47
C ASP A 195 3.22 2.22 -23.28
N PRO A 196 4.21 3.03 -23.71
CA PRO A 196 5.63 2.71 -23.57
C PRO A 196 6.07 2.49 -22.12
N ALA A 197 5.47 3.17 -21.15
CA ALA A 197 5.82 3.01 -19.73
C ALA A 197 5.27 1.68 -19.19
N PHE A 198 4.05 1.30 -19.56
CA PHE A 198 3.51 -0.02 -19.25
C PHE A 198 4.32 -1.12 -19.91
N LYS A 199 4.70 -0.96 -21.18
CA LYS A 199 5.60 -1.90 -21.87
C LYS A 199 6.94 -2.04 -21.14
N GLN A 200 7.55 -0.94 -20.71
CA GLN A 200 8.79 -0.99 -19.94
C GLN A 200 8.63 -1.78 -18.63
N ALA A 201 7.51 -1.61 -17.92
CA ALA A 201 7.21 -2.39 -16.72
C ALA A 201 7.08 -3.90 -17.02
N VAL A 202 6.47 -4.25 -18.16
CA VAL A 202 6.37 -5.64 -18.63
C VAL A 202 7.73 -6.22 -19.00
N ASP A 203 8.53 -5.48 -19.75
CA ASP A 203 9.88 -5.90 -20.16
C ASP A 203 10.82 -6.06 -18.94
N ALA A 204 10.63 -5.23 -17.90
CA ALA A 204 11.34 -5.34 -16.62
C ALA A 204 10.80 -6.45 -15.70
N GLY A 205 9.70 -7.11 -16.09
CA GLY A 205 9.06 -8.18 -15.32
C GLY A 205 8.30 -7.73 -14.08
N SER A 206 8.14 -6.42 -13.85
CA SER A 206 7.38 -5.90 -12.71
C SER A 206 5.86 -6.09 -12.87
N VAL A 207 5.40 -6.27 -14.11
CA VAL A 207 4.04 -6.69 -14.43
C VAL A 207 4.11 -7.84 -15.44
N THR A 208 3.38 -8.93 -15.20
CA THR A 208 3.29 -10.06 -16.14
C THR A 208 1.85 -10.26 -16.60
N LYS A 209 1.64 -10.74 -17.83
CA LYS A 209 0.29 -10.96 -18.37
C LYS A 209 -0.55 -11.89 -17.49
N ALA A 210 0.04 -12.99 -17.03
CA ALA A 210 -0.64 -13.94 -16.14
C ALA A 210 -0.94 -13.33 -14.75
N GLY A 211 0.02 -12.60 -14.18
CA GLY A 211 -0.16 -11.90 -12.90
C GLY A 211 -1.28 -10.86 -12.98
N PHE A 212 -1.24 -10.03 -14.03
CA PHE A 212 -2.24 -9.01 -14.33
C PHE A 212 -3.64 -9.61 -14.44
N ARG A 213 -3.81 -10.61 -15.32
CA ARG A 213 -5.08 -11.31 -15.52
C ARG A 213 -5.63 -11.88 -14.22
N ASN A 214 -4.79 -12.59 -13.45
CA ASN A 214 -5.22 -13.23 -12.21
C ASN A 214 -5.50 -12.20 -11.10
N TYR A 215 -4.79 -11.08 -11.09
CA TYR A 215 -5.06 -10.01 -10.13
C TYR A 215 -6.39 -9.34 -10.45
N TYR A 216 -6.56 -8.77 -11.65
CA TYR A 216 -7.76 -8.01 -12.00
C TYR A 216 -9.02 -8.87 -12.19
N GLY A 217 -8.86 -10.15 -12.53
CA GLY A 217 -9.98 -11.06 -12.68
C GLY A 217 -10.47 -11.70 -11.39
N LEU A 218 -9.63 -11.81 -10.35
CA LEU A 218 -9.93 -12.61 -9.15
C LEU A 218 -9.71 -11.89 -7.82
N ARG A 219 -8.86 -10.86 -7.78
CA ARG A 219 -8.35 -10.27 -6.51
C ARG A 219 -8.37 -8.75 -6.46
N ALA A 220 -8.72 -8.05 -7.54
CA ALA A 220 -8.77 -6.59 -7.52
C ALA A 220 -9.95 -6.09 -6.66
N SER A 221 -9.64 -5.83 -5.40
CA SER A 221 -10.55 -5.39 -4.34
C SER A 221 -9.71 -4.99 -3.12
N VAL A 222 -10.29 -4.19 -2.23
CA VAL A 222 -9.69 -3.91 -0.92
C VAL A 222 -9.41 -5.16 -0.09
N ALA A 223 -10.10 -6.28 -0.37
CA ALA A 223 -9.95 -7.56 0.35
C ALA A 223 -8.57 -8.22 0.21
N PHE A 224 -7.72 -7.75 -0.72
CA PHE A 224 -6.38 -8.26 -0.97
C PHE A 224 -5.30 -7.17 -0.84
N SER A 225 -5.60 -6.12 -0.06
CA SER A 225 -4.74 -4.95 0.09
C SER A 225 -4.36 -4.72 1.55
N TYR A 226 -3.06 -4.75 1.82
CA TYR A 226 -2.55 -4.44 3.15
C TYR A 226 -2.97 -3.04 3.62
N GLY A 227 -2.79 -2.01 2.78
CA GLY A 227 -3.19 -0.64 3.12
C GLY A 227 -4.68 -0.51 3.38
N SER A 228 -5.51 -1.13 2.52
CA SER A 228 -6.97 -1.06 2.67
C SER A 228 -7.49 -1.82 3.90
N HIS A 229 -6.80 -2.86 4.33
CA HIS A 229 -7.09 -3.55 5.58
C HIS A 229 -6.78 -2.66 6.79
N ASP A 230 -5.66 -1.94 6.78
CA ASP A 230 -5.36 -0.95 7.82
C ASP A 230 -6.37 0.20 7.81
N GLU A 231 -6.75 0.72 6.64
CA GLU A 231 -7.79 1.75 6.47
C GLU A 231 -9.17 1.29 6.98
N TRP A 232 -9.55 0.02 6.74
CA TRP A 232 -10.76 -0.57 7.32
C TRP A 232 -10.71 -0.57 8.84
N ASN A 233 -9.58 -0.98 9.41
CA ASN A 233 -9.39 -1.00 10.85
C ASN A 233 -9.38 0.41 11.46
N ILE A 234 -8.87 1.42 10.73
CA ILE A 234 -8.94 2.84 11.10
C ILE A 234 -10.40 3.31 11.14
N ALA A 235 -11.18 3.04 10.08
CA ALA A 235 -12.60 3.40 10.02
C ALA A 235 -13.40 2.76 11.17
N ARG A 236 -13.14 1.48 11.46
CA ARG A 236 -13.73 0.76 12.59
C ARG A 236 -13.39 1.43 13.93
N LEU A 237 -12.11 1.77 14.16
CA LEU A 237 -11.64 2.43 15.38
C LEU A 237 -12.28 3.81 15.57
N ILE A 238 -12.44 4.57 14.49
CA ILE A 238 -13.14 5.86 14.52
C ILE A 238 -14.60 5.66 14.94
N ASN A 239 -15.32 4.72 14.34
CA ASN A 239 -16.71 4.44 14.69
C ASN A 239 -16.86 3.94 16.13
N ASP A 240 -15.90 3.17 16.63
CA ASP A 240 -15.85 2.75 18.03
C ASP A 240 -15.77 3.93 19.00
N ARG A 241 -14.89 4.89 18.70
CA ARG A 241 -14.79 6.14 19.47
C ARG A 241 -16.04 7.00 19.35
N ARG A 242 -16.61 7.15 18.14
CA ARG A 242 -17.84 7.93 17.90
C ARG A 242 -19.01 7.40 18.70
N ARG A 243 -19.17 6.08 18.83
CA ARG A 243 -20.23 5.48 19.66
C ARG A 243 -20.15 5.89 21.13
N SER A 244 -18.93 6.10 21.63
CA SER A 244 -18.66 6.49 23.01
C SER A 244 -18.62 8.01 23.21
N ALA A 245 -18.65 8.80 22.13
CA ALA A 245 -18.59 10.26 22.17
C ALA A 245 -20.01 10.86 22.31
N THR A 246 -20.16 11.85 23.20
CA THR A 246 -21.44 12.53 23.48
C THR A 246 -22.03 13.22 22.25
N ASP A 247 -21.17 13.73 21.38
CA ASP A 247 -21.56 14.58 20.26
C ASP A 247 -21.85 13.78 18.98
N PHE A 248 -21.61 12.46 19.01
CA PHE A 248 -21.85 11.56 17.87
C PHE A 248 -22.84 10.44 18.23
N GLY A 249 -22.42 9.49 19.06
CA GLY A 249 -23.20 8.30 19.36
C GLY A 249 -23.42 7.39 18.13
N ILE A 250 -24.32 6.41 18.29
CA ILE A 250 -24.58 5.38 17.27
C ILE A 250 -25.12 5.95 15.95
N ALA A 251 -25.90 7.04 16.01
CA ALA A 251 -26.58 7.64 14.87
C ALA A 251 -25.66 8.46 13.96
N ASN A 252 -24.51 8.92 14.48
CA ASN A 252 -23.56 9.76 13.73
C ASN A 252 -22.23 9.04 13.46
N GLN A 253 -22.26 7.70 13.40
CA GLN A 253 -21.13 6.92 12.88
C GLN A 253 -20.86 7.26 11.41
N LEU A 254 -19.62 7.09 10.98
CA LEU A 254 -19.25 7.14 9.56
C LEU A 254 -19.97 6.01 8.83
N SER A 255 -20.68 6.36 7.76
CA SER A 255 -21.24 5.38 6.84
C SER A 255 -20.10 4.67 6.10
N ILE A 256 -20.14 3.34 6.03
CA ILE A 256 -19.14 2.54 5.31
C ILE A 256 -19.82 1.82 4.15
N LEU A 257 -19.26 2.00 2.96
CA LEU A 257 -19.69 1.35 1.74
C LEU A 257 -18.58 0.40 1.25
N PHE A 258 -18.98 -0.74 0.70
CA PHE A 258 -18.13 -1.67 -0.01
C PHE A 258 -18.76 -2.01 -1.36
N ASP A 259 -17.98 -1.86 -2.43
CA ASP A 259 -18.41 -2.19 -3.80
C ASP A 259 -19.75 -1.55 -4.21
N GLY A 260 -19.96 -0.31 -3.80
CA GLY A 260 -21.20 0.44 -4.08
C GLY A 260 -22.33 0.22 -3.07
N HIS A 261 -22.21 -0.70 -2.12
CA HIS A 261 -23.28 -1.05 -1.19
C HIS A 261 -22.96 -0.66 0.25
N PRO A 262 -23.94 -0.21 1.05
CA PRO A 262 -23.74 -0.06 2.49
C PRO A 262 -23.34 -1.39 3.13
N VAL A 263 -22.38 -1.34 4.04
CA VAL A 263 -21.96 -2.50 4.82
C VAL A 263 -22.96 -2.74 5.95
N SER A 264 -23.25 -4.00 6.27
CA SER A 264 -24.10 -4.34 7.41
C SER A 264 -23.48 -3.90 8.73
N PRO A 265 -24.26 -3.65 9.80
CA PRO A 265 -23.71 -3.24 11.09
C PRO A 265 -22.55 -4.12 11.59
N GLY A 266 -22.74 -5.45 11.55
CA GLY A 266 -21.68 -6.38 11.93
C GLY A 266 -20.48 -6.37 11.00
N GLY A 267 -20.63 -5.98 9.73
CA GLY A 267 -19.54 -5.91 8.77
C GLY A 267 -18.49 -4.88 9.18
N TYR A 268 -18.89 -3.67 9.56
CA TYR A 268 -17.95 -2.60 9.93
C TYR A 268 -17.61 -2.53 11.43
N GLU A 269 -18.17 -3.41 12.26
CA GLU A 269 -17.81 -3.51 13.68
C GLU A 269 -16.66 -4.50 13.92
N ASN A 270 -16.46 -5.45 13.01
CA ASN A 270 -15.41 -6.46 13.12
C ASN A 270 -14.07 -5.97 12.57
N PRO A 271 -12.95 -6.26 13.25
CA PRO A 271 -11.63 -6.03 12.68
C PRO A 271 -11.40 -6.94 11.47
N THR A 272 -10.61 -6.46 10.52
CA THR A 272 -10.01 -7.31 9.48
C THR A 272 -8.55 -7.60 9.83
N THR A 273 -7.97 -8.62 9.20
CA THR A 273 -6.53 -8.94 9.33
C THR A 273 -5.72 -7.69 9.09
N SER A 274 -4.80 -7.36 10.00
CA SER A 274 -3.93 -6.19 9.86
C SER A 274 -3.15 -6.25 8.56
N GLY A 275 -2.99 -5.09 7.91
CA GLY A 275 -2.08 -4.95 6.78
C GLY A 275 -0.62 -5.03 7.20
N ASP A 276 -0.35 -4.74 8.48
CA ASP A 276 0.96 -4.65 9.13
C ASP A 276 2.00 -3.90 8.31
N VAL A 277 1.56 -2.84 7.63
CA VAL A 277 2.45 -1.99 6.86
C VAL A 277 3.26 -1.11 7.82
N GLY A 278 4.36 -1.67 8.34
CA GLY A 278 5.37 -0.99 9.14
C GLY A 278 4.91 -0.48 10.52
N ARG A 279 4.03 -1.22 11.18
CA ARG A 279 3.72 -0.98 12.62
C ARG A 279 4.99 -1.17 13.46
N CYS A 280 5.22 -0.27 14.40
CA CYS A 280 6.23 -0.50 15.44
C CYS A 280 5.65 -1.37 16.54
N ILE A 281 6.43 -2.35 17.00
CA ILE A 281 6.12 -3.05 18.26
C ILE A 281 6.22 -2.00 19.37
N LYS A 282 5.12 -1.81 20.11
CA LYS A 282 5.10 -0.97 21.31
C LYS A 282 5.91 -1.61 22.44
#